data_AF-A0A177MUX8-F1
#
_entry.id   AF-A0A177MUX8-F1
#
_cell.length_a   1.000
_cell.length_b   1.000
_cell.length_c   1.000
_cell.angle_alpha   90.00
_cell.angle_beta   90.00
_cell.angle_gamma   90.00
#
_symmetry.space_group_name_H-M   'P 1'
#
loop_
_entity.id
_entity.type
_entity.pdbx_description
1 polymer ?
#
loop_
_entity_poly.entity_id
_entity_poly.type
_entity_poly.pdbx_seq_one_letter_code
_entity_poly.pdbx_strand_id
1 'polypeptide(L)'
;MNKLLYKCLLAGGTGALLLLFVSGAHTADDNPHLISKQSPQAGCSNCHTATPELKDDGIFNSKNITADQATFSKDGVAMCSSCHNPNQGHKVGLNIDFPVPADLPLNEENDITCLTCHYTHGKLDSDRPQASHSFMDKLMNAERLKKSFLLRRNNSDGELCLTCHNVN
;
A
#
# COMPACT_ATOMS: atom_id res chain seq x y z
N MET A 1 59.54 -6.95 52.30
CA MET A 1 59.38 -5.50 52.52
C MET A 1 58.65 -4.87 51.35
N ASN A 2 57.44 -4.38 51.61
CA ASN A 2 56.75 -3.26 50.95
C ASN A 2 56.57 -3.25 49.42
N LYS A 3 55.43 -3.75 48.95
CA LYS A 3 54.32 -2.93 48.39
C LYS A 3 53.23 -3.85 47.81
N LEU A 4 52.49 -4.47 48.72
CA LEU A 4 51.05 -4.68 48.55
C LEU A 4 50.38 -3.31 48.36
N LEU A 5 49.19 -3.30 47.75
CA LEU A 5 48.35 -2.13 47.44
C LEU A 5 48.83 -1.29 46.24
N TYR A 6 48.32 -1.58 45.03
CA TYR A 6 47.84 -0.52 44.13
C TYR A 6 47.07 -0.98 42.89
N LYS A 7 46.82 -2.28 42.67
CA LYS A 7 46.10 -2.72 41.45
C LYS A 7 44.98 -3.74 41.70
N CYS A 8 44.24 -3.54 42.79
CA CYS A 8 42.98 -4.26 43.06
C CYS A 8 41.72 -3.56 42.51
N LEU A 9 41.83 -2.60 41.59
CA LEU A 9 40.67 -1.90 41.01
C LEU A 9 40.82 -1.79 39.49
N LEU A 10 40.87 -2.92 38.81
CA LEU A 10 40.40 -3.00 37.43
C LEU A 10 39.05 -3.71 37.48
N ALA A 11 38.03 -2.90 37.74
CA ALA A 11 36.63 -3.18 37.45
C ALA A 11 36.56 -3.90 36.10
N GLY A 12 36.00 -5.11 35.98
CA GLY A 12 34.72 -5.48 36.57
C GLY A 12 33.62 -4.87 35.72
N GLY A 13 33.31 -5.51 34.59
CA GLY A 13 32.01 -5.39 33.93
C GLY A 13 31.80 -4.21 32.98
N THR A 14 32.49 -4.17 31.84
CA THR A 14 31.88 -3.59 30.63
C THR A 14 31.14 -4.69 29.90
N GLY A 15 29.85 -4.78 30.23
CA GLY A 15 28.90 -5.75 29.69
C GLY A 15 28.92 -5.78 28.17
N ALA A 16 29.15 -6.98 27.66
CA ALA A 16 28.60 -7.41 26.41
C ALA A 16 27.07 -7.26 26.46
N LEU A 17 26.49 -6.43 25.59
CA LEU A 17 25.22 -6.64 24.87
C LEU A 17 24.83 -5.31 24.18
N LEU A 18 25.58 -4.92 23.14
CA LEU A 18 24.97 -4.18 22.05
C LEU A 18 24.29 -5.21 21.15
N LEU A 19 23.10 -5.66 21.55
CA LEU A 19 22.14 -6.23 20.60
C LEU A 19 21.68 -5.08 19.71
N LEU A 20 22.42 -4.90 18.61
CA LEU A 20 21.97 -4.15 17.46
C LEU A 20 20.66 -4.81 17.01
N PHE A 21 19.54 -4.22 17.39
CA PHE A 21 18.29 -4.39 16.67
C PHE A 21 18.52 -3.85 15.26
N VAL A 22 19.04 -4.71 14.38
CA VAL A 22 18.94 -4.52 12.94
C VAL A 22 17.48 -4.77 12.61
N SER A 23 16.63 -3.78 12.91
CA SER A 23 15.33 -3.67 12.28
C SER A 23 15.63 -3.60 10.79
N GLY A 24 15.35 -4.69 10.07
CA GLY A 24 15.57 -4.76 8.64
C GLY A 24 14.93 -3.54 8.00
N ALA A 25 15.76 -2.65 7.46
CA ALA A 25 15.30 -1.60 6.59
C ALA A 25 14.69 -2.32 5.38
N HIS A 26 13.36 -2.42 5.34
CA HIS A 26 12.67 -2.83 4.13
C HIS A 26 13.04 -1.79 3.06
N THR A 27 13.88 -2.21 2.12
CA THR A 27 14.32 -1.37 1.01
C THR A 27 13.08 -0.88 0.26
N ALA A 28 12.98 0.43 0.08
CA ALA A 28 11.86 1.11 -0.59
C ALA A 28 11.65 0.73 -2.08
N ASP A 29 12.38 -0.27 -2.59
CA ASP A 29 12.41 -0.69 -4.00
C ASP A 29 11.52 -1.91 -4.30
N ASP A 30 10.99 -2.56 -3.25
CA ASP A 30 10.08 -3.69 -3.43
C ASP A 30 8.63 -3.22 -3.46
N ASN A 31 8.00 -3.39 -4.63
CA ASN A 31 6.56 -3.16 -4.80
C ASN A 31 5.77 -4.24 -4.04
N PRO A 32 5.14 -3.92 -2.89
CA PRO A 32 4.40 -4.91 -2.09
C PRO A 32 3.13 -5.40 -2.83
N HIS A 33 2.70 -4.67 -3.86
CA HIS A 33 1.56 -5.01 -4.68
C HIS A 33 1.91 -5.97 -5.83
N LEU A 34 3.19 -6.22 -6.11
CA LEU A 34 3.57 -7.15 -7.17
C LEU A 34 3.72 -8.57 -6.59
N ILE A 35 2.70 -9.40 -6.79
CA ILE A 35 2.63 -10.78 -6.24
C ILE A 35 3.89 -11.59 -6.57
N SER A 36 4.42 -11.49 -7.79
CA SER A 36 5.62 -12.23 -8.20
C SER A 36 6.89 -11.86 -7.43
N LYS A 37 6.88 -10.73 -6.70
CA LYS A 37 7.96 -10.33 -5.79
C LYS A 37 7.69 -10.69 -4.32
N GLN A 38 6.50 -11.21 -4.00
CA GLN A 38 6.14 -11.62 -2.63
C GLN A 38 6.67 -13.02 -2.37
N SER A 39 7.88 -13.11 -1.79
CA SER A 39 8.46 -14.35 -1.26
C SER A 39 9.22 -14.04 0.03
N PRO A 40 8.98 -14.75 1.14
CA PRO A 40 8.06 -15.89 1.31
C PRO A 40 6.58 -15.47 1.42
N GLN A 41 5.68 -16.44 1.34
CA GLN A 41 4.21 -16.28 1.43
C GLN A 41 3.73 -15.53 2.70
N ALA A 42 4.58 -15.42 3.72
CA ALA A 42 4.29 -14.63 4.93
C ALA A 42 3.99 -13.15 4.65
N GLY A 43 4.43 -12.60 3.50
CA GLY A 43 4.05 -11.24 3.10
C GLY A 43 2.55 -11.06 2.87
N CYS A 44 1.85 -12.10 2.43
CA CYS A 44 0.42 -12.04 2.12
C CYS A 44 -0.44 -11.78 3.36
N SER A 45 -0.04 -12.30 4.53
CA SER A 45 -0.80 -12.16 5.78
C SER A 45 -0.75 -10.74 6.37
N ASN A 46 0.08 -9.86 5.82
CA ASN A 46 0.05 -8.44 6.19
C ASN A 46 -1.27 -7.77 5.78
N CYS A 47 -1.87 -8.26 4.69
CA CYS A 47 -3.12 -7.76 4.13
C CYS A 47 -4.26 -8.77 4.26
N HIS A 48 -3.97 -10.07 4.12
CA HIS A 48 -4.98 -11.13 4.12
C HIS A 48 -5.06 -11.89 5.45
N THR A 49 -6.22 -12.43 5.79
CA THR A 49 -6.43 -13.29 6.98
C THR A 49 -5.79 -14.67 6.84
N ALA A 50 -5.64 -15.14 5.60
CA ALA A 50 -4.93 -16.36 5.25
C ALA A 50 -4.19 -16.16 3.93
N THR A 51 -3.12 -16.91 3.70
CA THR A 51 -2.41 -16.89 2.42
C THR A 51 -3.35 -17.38 1.32
N PRO A 52 -3.72 -16.54 0.33
CA PRO A 52 -4.58 -16.97 -0.75
C PRO A 52 -3.85 -17.98 -1.65
N GLU A 53 -4.60 -18.95 -2.16
CA GLU A 53 -4.09 -19.85 -3.21
C GLU A 53 -3.86 -19.03 -4.48
N LEU A 54 -2.61 -18.89 -4.90
CA LEU A 54 -2.25 -18.22 -6.15
C LEU A 54 -2.50 -19.18 -7.32
N LYS A 55 -3.58 -18.99 -8.07
CA LYS A 55 -3.81 -19.68 -9.35
C LYS A 55 -3.07 -18.93 -10.46
N ASP A 56 -2.36 -19.68 -11.31
CA ASP A 56 -1.62 -19.12 -12.46
C ASP A 56 -2.55 -18.88 -13.67
N ASP A 57 -3.72 -18.31 -13.43
CA ASP A 57 -4.74 -18.03 -14.44
C ASP A 57 -4.66 -16.59 -14.97
N GLY A 58 -3.76 -15.77 -14.42
CA GLY A 58 -3.66 -14.34 -14.72
C GLY A 58 -4.85 -13.52 -14.21
N ILE A 59 -5.74 -14.11 -13.40
CA ILE A 59 -6.98 -13.50 -12.90
C ILE A 59 -6.75 -12.80 -11.55
N PHE A 60 -5.62 -13.01 -10.88
CA PHE A 60 -5.36 -12.35 -9.59
C PHE A 60 -5.34 -10.82 -9.71
N ASN A 61 -6.44 -10.20 -9.24
CA ASN A 61 -6.60 -8.77 -8.99
C ASN A 61 -6.37 -7.89 -10.22
N SER A 62 -6.98 -8.27 -11.34
CA SER A 62 -7.12 -7.33 -12.44
C SER A 62 -8.01 -6.16 -12.05
N LYS A 63 -7.85 -5.04 -12.76
CA LYS A 63 -8.60 -3.79 -12.65
C LYS A 63 -10.12 -3.96 -12.46
N ASN A 64 -10.68 -5.06 -12.96
CA ASN A 64 -12.12 -5.34 -13.03
C ASN A 64 -12.63 -6.36 -12.00
N ILE A 65 -11.80 -6.78 -11.05
CA ILE A 65 -12.19 -7.74 -10.03
C ILE A 65 -12.35 -7.02 -8.69
N THR A 66 -13.53 -7.15 -8.11
CA THR A 66 -13.80 -6.66 -6.76
C THR A 66 -13.06 -7.54 -5.77
N ALA A 67 -12.36 -6.90 -4.82
CA ALA A 67 -11.69 -7.62 -3.76
C ALA A 67 -12.74 -8.17 -2.78
N ASP A 68 -12.57 -9.42 -2.35
CA ASP A 68 -13.34 -9.99 -1.26
C ASP A 68 -12.80 -9.43 0.07
N GLN A 69 -13.52 -8.44 0.62
CA GLN A 69 -13.09 -7.73 1.83
C GLN A 69 -13.06 -8.64 3.07
N ALA A 70 -13.85 -9.72 3.10
CA ALA A 70 -13.84 -10.68 4.20
C ALA A 70 -12.51 -11.45 4.30
N THR A 71 -11.71 -11.44 3.23
CA THR A 71 -10.38 -12.07 3.22
C THR A 71 -9.27 -11.16 3.74
N PHE A 72 -9.56 -9.89 4.06
CA PHE A 72 -8.57 -8.96 4.58
C PHE A 72 -8.47 -9.00 6.11
N SER A 73 -7.25 -8.81 6.61
CA SER A 73 -6.95 -8.81 8.05
C SER A 73 -7.47 -7.55 8.77
N LYS A 74 -7.84 -6.52 8.01
CA LYS A 74 -8.37 -5.22 8.45
C LYS A 74 -9.35 -4.70 7.39
N ASP A 75 -10.15 -3.70 7.75
CA ASP A 75 -10.97 -2.99 6.76
C ASP A 75 -10.09 -2.33 5.67
N GLY A 76 -10.71 -2.04 4.52
CA GLY A 76 -9.98 -1.53 3.35
C GLY A 76 -9.23 -0.22 3.58
N VAL A 77 -9.67 0.64 4.52
CA VAL A 77 -8.97 1.89 4.84
C VAL A 77 -7.81 1.62 5.79
N ALA A 78 -8.05 0.90 6.88
CA ALA A 78 -7.03 0.59 7.88
C ALA A 78 -5.88 -0.23 7.28
N MET A 79 -6.19 -1.19 6.40
CA MET A 79 -5.20 -1.97 5.66
C MET A 79 -4.24 -1.07 4.87
N CYS A 80 -4.78 -0.21 3.99
CA CYS A 80 -3.99 0.68 3.15
C CYS A 80 -3.22 1.72 3.98
N SER A 81 -3.82 2.22 5.06
CA SER A 81 -3.20 3.24 5.92
C SER A 81 -2.00 2.74 6.73
N SER A 82 -1.78 1.42 6.78
CA SER A 82 -0.59 0.86 7.43
C SER A 82 0.71 1.19 6.70
N CYS A 83 0.63 1.50 5.40
CA CYS A 83 1.76 1.90 4.56
C CYS A 83 1.57 3.28 3.90
N HIS A 84 0.33 3.68 3.61
CA HIS A 84 0.03 4.95 2.95
C HIS A 84 -0.53 5.97 3.94
N ASN A 85 -0.23 7.26 3.74
CA ASN A 85 -0.87 8.31 4.52
C ASN A 85 -2.30 8.53 3.99
N PRO A 86 -3.37 8.24 4.76
CA PRO A 86 -4.75 8.39 4.28
C PRO A 86 -5.13 9.85 3.99
N ASN A 87 -4.34 10.82 4.46
CA ASN A 87 -4.54 12.24 4.17
C ASN A 87 -3.87 12.69 2.85
N GLN A 88 -3.12 11.81 2.17
CA GLN A 88 -2.47 12.10 0.88
C GLN A 88 -3.30 11.57 -0.30
N GLY A 89 -4.56 11.98 -0.40
CA GLY A 89 -5.44 11.52 -1.48
C GLY A 89 -6.89 12.00 -1.36
N HIS A 90 -7.79 11.27 -2.02
CA HIS A 90 -9.23 11.46 -1.90
C HIS A 90 -9.74 10.97 -0.53
N LYS A 91 -10.83 11.56 -0.03
CA LYS A 91 -11.40 11.22 1.28
C LYS A 91 -12.09 9.86 1.23
N VAL A 92 -11.87 9.04 2.26
CA VAL A 92 -12.44 7.69 2.43
C VAL A 92 -13.16 7.59 3.79
N GLY A 93 -13.88 6.49 4.03
CA GLY A 93 -14.74 6.30 5.21
C GLY A 93 -15.98 7.19 5.16
N LEU A 94 -16.46 7.51 3.96
CA LEU A 94 -17.66 8.31 3.74
C LEU A 94 -18.79 7.40 3.28
N ASN A 95 -19.84 7.34 4.07
CA ASN A 95 -21.08 6.69 3.71
C ASN A 95 -21.78 7.46 2.58
N ILE A 96 -22.21 6.75 1.54
CA ILE A 96 -23.00 7.35 0.46
C ILE A 96 -24.31 6.58 0.27
N ASP A 97 -25.36 7.31 -0.09
CA ASP A 97 -26.73 6.81 -0.21
C ASP A 97 -27.22 6.75 -1.67
N PHE A 98 -26.31 6.93 -2.63
CA PHE A 98 -26.59 6.84 -4.06
C PHE A 98 -25.87 5.65 -4.71
N PRO A 99 -26.43 5.09 -5.80
CA PRO A 99 -25.82 3.95 -6.48
C PRO A 99 -24.50 4.33 -7.13
N VAL A 100 -23.51 3.44 -7.01
CA VAL A 100 -22.24 3.53 -7.74
C VAL A 100 -22.12 2.41 -8.77
N PRO A 101 -21.33 2.60 -9.84
CA PRO A 101 -21.05 1.52 -10.79
C PRO A 101 -20.44 0.29 -10.12
N ALA A 102 -20.74 -0.90 -10.64
CA ALA A 102 -20.30 -2.17 -10.06
C ALA A 102 -18.76 -2.34 -9.99
N ASP A 103 -18.02 -1.65 -10.86
CA ASP A 103 -16.56 -1.62 -10.88
C ASP A 103 -15.95 -0.58 -9.91
N LEU A 104 -16.78 0.15 -9.16
CA LEU A 104 -16.37 1.02 -8.04
C LEU A 104 -17.07 0.56 -6.74
N PRO A 105 -16.75 -0.63 -6.23
CA PRO A 105 -17.48 -1.24 -5.12
C PRO A 105 -17.32 -0.43 -3.82
N LEU A 106 -18.40 -0.31 -3.06
CA LEU A 106 -18.38 0.16 -1.67
C LEU A 106 -18.09 -1.03 -0.73
N ASN A 107 -17.82 -0.75 0.55
CA ASN A 107 -17.85 -1.80 1.57
C ASN A 107 -19.28 -2.20 1.97
N GLU A 108 -19.38 -3.14 2.91
CA GLU A 108 -20.66 -3.67 3.38
C GLU A 108 -21.55 -2.59 4.04
N GLU A 109 -20.93 -1.54 4.57
CA GLU A 109 -21.61 -0.39 5.17
C GLU A 109 -22.04 0.68 4.14
N ASN A 110 -21.70 0.55 2.86
CA ASN A 110 -21.84 1.58 1.80
C ASN A 110 -20.91 2.79 1.95
N ASP A 111 -19.74 2.59 2.54
CA ASP A 111 -18.67 3.58 2.59
C ASP A 111 -17.73 3.50 1.38
N ILE A 112 -17.27 4.67 0.95
CA ILE A 112 -16.15 4.80 0.02
C ILE A 112 -14.86 4.42 0.74
N THR A 113 -14.13 3.43 0.21
CA THR A 113 -12.83 3.00 0.74
C THR A 113 -11.72 3.21 -0.29
N CYS A 114 -10.46 2.93 0.08
CA CYS A 114 -9.36 2.92 -0.88
C CYS A 114 -9.62 1.93 -2.05
N LEU A 115 -10.28 0.81 -1.75
CA LEU A 115 -10.56 -0.27 -2.69
C LEU A 115 -11.68 0.04 -3.68
N THR A 116 -12.46 1.09 -3.43
CA THR A 116 -13.48 1.60 -4.35
C THR A 116 -12.85 2.08 -5.64
N CYS A 117 -11.69 2.74 -5.57
CA CYS A 117 -10.99 3.30 -6.73
C CYS A 117 -9.72 2.55 -7.10
N HIS A 118 -9.08 1.86 -6.15
CA HIS A 118 -7.82 1.18 -6.36
C HIS A 118 -8.00 -0.35 -6.37
N TYR A 119 -7.28 -1.03 -7.25
CA TYR A 119 -7.02 -2.47 -7.13
C TYR A 119 -5.71 -2.69 -6.36
N THR A 120 -5.52 -3.88 -5.77
CA THR A 120 -4.49 -4.09 -4.74
C THR A 120 -3.20 -4.70 -5.24
N HIS A 121 -3.21 -5.40 -6.38
CA HIS A 121 -2.02 -6.06 -6.90
C HIS A 121 -1.74 -5.69 -8.35
N GLY A 122 -0.48 -5.39 -8.64
CA GLY A 122 -0.04 -5.08 -9.99
C GLY A 122 1.24 -4.24 -10.04
N LYS A 123 1.59 -3.86 -11.25
CA LYS A 123 2.70 -2.96 -11.56
C LYS A 123 2.34 -1.52 -11.20
N LEU A 124 3.27 -0.82 -10.55
CA LEU A 124 3.12 0.61 -10.20
C LEU A 124 3.47 1.54 -11.36
N ASP A 125 4.10 1.00 -12.41
CA ASP A 125 4.41 1.70 -13.65
C ASP A 125 3.27 1.63 -14.68
N SER A 126 3.19 2.65 -15.53
CA SER A 126 2.28 2.72 -16.66
C SER A 126 2.92 3.44 -17.85
N ASP A 127 2.67 2.96 -19.06
CA ASP A 127 3.13 3.58 -20.30
C ASP A 127 2.35 4.87 -20.66
N ARG A 128 1.24 5.13 -19.95
CA ARG A 128 0.40 6.31 -20.14
C ARG A 128 -0.06 6.88 -18.80
N PRO A 129 -0.32 8.20 -18.72
CA PRO A 129 -0.82 8.81 -17.49
C PRO A 129 -2.15 8.18 -17.08
N GLN A 130 -2.28 7.75 -15.82
CA GLN A 130 -3.54 7.25 -15.26
C GLN A 130 -4.28 8.28 -14.41
N ALA A 131 -3.61 9.38 -14.03
CA ALA A 131 -4.16 10.41 -13.15
C ALA A 131 -4.02 11.80 -13.78
N SER A 132 -4.86 12.74 -13.32
CA SER A 132 -4.95 14.10 -13.85
C SER A 132 -3.59 14.79 -13.87
N HIS A 133 -3.20 15.32 -15.03
CA HIS A 133 -1.91 16.00 -15.19
C HIS A 133 -1.97 17.39 -15.79
N SER A 134 -1.05 18.25 -15.35
CA SER A 134 -0.94 19.58 -15.93
C SER A 134 -0.16 19.52 -17.24
N PHE A 135 -0.32 20.56 -18.05
CA PHE A 135 0.53 20.76 -19.23
C PHE A 135 2.02 20.77 -18.86
N MET A 136 2.38 21.37 -17.72
CA MET A 136 3.77 21.42 -17.27
C MET A 136 4.31 20.04 -16.90
N ASP A 137 3.49 19.17 -16.31
CA ASP A 137 3.91 17.78 -16.05
C ASP A 137 4.32 17.08 -17.33
N LYS A 138 3.55 17.27 -18.42
CA LYS A 138 3.83 16.71 -19.74
C LYS A 138 5.10 17.31 -20.36
N LEU A 139 5.24 18.63 -20.29
CA LEU A 139 6.42 19.33 -20.80
C LEU A 139 7.70 18.86 -20.10
N MET A 140 7.63 18.62 -18.78
CA MET A 140 8.77 18.22 -17.96
C MET A 140 8.94 16.70 -17.82
N ASN A 141 8.11 15.90 -18.50
CA ASN A 141 8.07 14.44 -18.38
C ASN A 141 8.06 13.96 -16.91
N ALA A 142 7.18 14.55 -16.09
CA ALA A 142 7.12 14.30 -14.65
C ALA A 142 6.94 12.82 -14.33
N GLU A 143 7.60 12.33 -13.26
CA GLU A 143 7.61 10.92 -12.85
C GLU A 143 6.19 10.32 -12.74
N ARG A 144 5.24 11.11 -12.24
CA ARG A 144 3.84 10.70 -12.07
C ARG A 144 3.12 10.30 -13.36
N LEU A 145 3.60 10.74 -14.53
CA LEU A 145 3.05 10.33 -15.83
C LEU A 145 3.29 8.84 -16.10
N LYS A 146 4.29 8.25 -15.42
CA LYS A 146 4.67 6.85 -15.54
C LYS A 146 4.09 5.98 -14.43
N LYS A 147 3.22 6.51 -13.57
CA LYS A 147 2.62 5.77 -12.45
C LYS A 147 1.23 5.26 -12.81
N SER A 148 0.96 3.99 -12.53
CA SER A 148 -0.36 3.37 -12.72
C SER A 148 -1.35 3.77 -11.62
N PHE A 149 -0.83 4.08 -10.42
CA PHE A 149 -1.58 4.27 -9.19
C PHE A 149 -2.54 3.12 -8.84
N LEU A 150 -2.44 1.99 -9.53
CA LEU A 150 -3.38 0.89 -9.46
C LEU A 150 -4.85 1.33 -9.53
N LEU A 151 -5.19 2.28 -10.41
CA LEU A 151 -6.57 2.78 -10.54
C LEU A 151 -7.48 1.84 -11.35
N ARG A 152 -8.71 1.63 -10.85
CA ARG A 152 -9.79 0.86 -11.48
C ARG A 152 -10.36 1.49 -12.73
N ARG A 153 -10.16 2.79 -12.94
CA ARG A 153 -10.47 3.50 -14.18
C ARG A 153 -9.33 4.41 -14.56
N ASN A 154 -9.26 4.77 -15.84
CA ASN A 154 -8.42 5.89 -16.20
C ASN A 154 -8.98 7.15 -15.52
N ASN A 155 -8.10 8.08 -15.14
CA ASN A 155 -8.48 9.35 -14.53
C ASN A 155 -7.56 10.47 -15.03
N SER A 156 -7.04 10.35 -16.26
CA SER A 156 -6.18 11.39 -16.84
C SER A 156 -6.92 12.71 -17.02
N ASP A 157 -8.24 12.65 -17.19
CA ASP A 157 -9.10 13.80 -17.48
C ASP A 157 -10.14 14.04 -16.36
N GLY A 158 -9.96 13.38 -15.20
CA GLY A 158 -10.84 13.52 -14.04
C GLY A 158 -12.12 12.68 -14.10
N GLU A 159 -12.28 11.80 -15.10
CA GLU A 159 -13.51 11.05 -15.32
C GLU A 159 -13.90 10.11 -14.17
N LEU A 160 -12.94 9.63 -13.38
CA LEU A 160 -13.22 8.83 -12.19
C LEU A 160 -13.89 9.69 -11.12
N CYS A 161 -13.38 10.90 -10.89
CA CYS A 161 -13.92 11.84 -9.90
C CYS A 161 -15.37 12.22 -10.23
N LEU A 162 -15.67 12.40 -11.52
CA LEU A 162 -17.00 12.76 -12.00
C LEU A 162 -18.04 11.66 -11.77
N THR A 163 -17.64 10.44 -11.44
CA THR A 163 -18.60 9.37 -11.11
C THR A 163 -19.41 9.70 -9.85
N CYS A 164 -18.82 10.43 -8.89
CA CYS A 164 -19.50 10.84 -7.66
C CYS A 164 -19.74 12.36 -7.59
N HIS A 165 -18.91 13.17 -8.26
CA HIS A 165 -18.99 14.63 -8.20
C HIS A 165 -19.82 15.28 -9.31
N ASN A 166 -20.35 14.50 -10.26
CA ASN A 166 -21.25 15.00 -11.31
C ASN A 166 -22.72 14.76 -10.94
N VAL A 167 -23.12 15.27 -9.77
CA VAL A 167 -24.52 15.29 -9.33
C VAL A 167 -25.25 16.39 -10.10
N ASN A 168 -25.73 16.02 -11.29
CA ASN A 168 -26.82 16.70 -11.98
C ASN A 168 -28.11 15.88 -11.82
#